data_AF-A0A933U8C9-F1
#
_entry.id   AF-A0A933U8C9-F1
#
_cell.length_a   1.000
_cell.length_b   1.000
_cell.length_c   1.000
_cell.angle_alpha   90.00
_cell.angle_beta   90.00
_cell.angle_gamma   90.00
#
_symmetry.space_group_name_H-M   'P 1'
#
loop_
_entity.id
_entity.type
_entity.pdbx_description
1 polymer ?
#
loop_
_entity_poly.entity_id
_entity_poly.type
_entity_poly.pdbx_seq_one_letter_code
_entity_poly.pdbx_strand_id
1 'polypeptide(L)'
;VWLEPGAHAASRALSGVRDVLIDAFDVLAPCTHQAACPLLAPEHGKDWCHAFARPPREVFTDSSWARFGQHLGIDLRSVPYAFLVLRRKDVASATAPGADLDRFLGRPRIEKGRALVDACGKDGLRALRLLERDDRATYARLAEPAGESLLYALQVENGRIRSARRTT
;
A
#
# COMPACT_ATOMS: atom_id res chain seq x y z
N VAL A 1 10.71 8.95 -9.53
CA VAL A 1 9.35 8.59 -9.09
C VAL A 1 8.55 8.24 -10.33
N TRP A 2 7.81 7.13 -10.31
CA TRP A 2 6.88 6.73 -11.37
C TRP A 2 5.48 6.61 -10.76
N LEU A 3 4.47 7.19 -11.40
CA LEU A 3 3.07 7.13 -10.99
C LEU A 3 2.21 6.56 -12.13
N GLU A 4 1.27 5.68 -11.80
CA GLU A 4 0.31 5.06 -12.72
C GLU A 4 -1.10 5.03 -12.12
N PRO A 5 -2.16 4.90 -12.94
CA PRO A 5 -3.48 4.54 -12.45
C PRO A 5 -3.41 3.21 -11.68
N GLY A 6 -4.16 3.09 -10.59
CA GLY A 6 -4.19 1.88 -9.74
C GLY A 6 -5.01 0.74 -10.34
N ALA A 7 -4.96 0.58 -11.66
CA ALA A 7 -5.60 -0.48 -12.42
C ALA A 7 -4.71 -1.74 -12.42
N HIS A 8 -5.34 -2.92 -12.39
CA HIS A 8 -4.63 -4.21 -12.27
C HIS A 8 -3.44 -4.36 -13.23
N ALA A 9 -3.67 -4.16 -14.54
CA ALA A 9 -2.64 -4.32 -15.56
C ALA A 9 -1.46 -3.34 -15.37
N ALA A 10 -1.75 -2.05 -15.12
CA ALA A 10 -0.73 -1.01 -14.93
C ALA A 10 0.07 -1.25 -13.64
N SER A 11 -0.61 -1.58 -12.54
CA SER A 11 0.02 -1.93 -11.27
C SER A 11 0.94 -3.15 -11.38
N ARG A 12 0.52 -4.22 -12.06
CA ARG A 12 1.37 -5.41 -12.22
C ARG A 12 2.55 -5.14 -13.15
N ALA A 13 2.36 -4.36 -14.21
CA ALA A 13 3.46 -3.91 -15.06
C ALA A 13 4.50 -3.11 -14.26
N LEU A 14 4.05 -2.17 -13.42
CA LEU A 14 4.93 -1.39 -12.55
C LEU A 14 5.67 -2.25 -11.52
N SER A 15 5.01 -3.27 -10.95
CA SER A 15 5.67 -4.28 -10.10
C SER A 15 6.74 -5.08 -10.88
N GLY A 16 6.49 -5.42 -12.14
CA GLY A 16 7.47 -6.09 -12.99
C GLY A 16 8.70 -5.21 -13.25
N VAL A 17 8.49 -3.92 -13.54
CA VAL A 17 9.57 -2.93 -13.68
C VAL A 17 10.37 -2.82 -12.38
N ARG A 18 9.71 -2.76 -11.23
CA ARG A 18 10.37 -2.77 -9.91
C ARG A 18 11.33 -3.95 -9.80
N ASP A 19 10.87 -5.16 -10.07
CA ASP A 19 11.66 -6.38 -9.91
C ASP A 19 12.88 -6.44 -10.84
N VAL A 20 12.80 -5.89 -12.04
CA VAL A 20 13.95 -5.76 -12.95
C VAL A 20 15.00 -4.77 -12.42
N LEU A 21 14.60 -3.77 -11.62
CA LEU A 21 15.46 -2.66 -11.22
C LEU A 21 16.07 -2.81 -9.81
N ILE A 22 15.68 -3.82 -9.02
CA ILE A 22 16.13 -3.95 -7.61
C ILE A 22 17.66 -4.15 -7.44
N ASP A 23 18.35 -4.62 -8.47
CA ASP A 23 19.81 -4.80 -8.41
C ASP A 23 20.56 -3.47 -8.55
N ALA A 24 20.05 -2.55 -9.36
CA ALA A 24 20.67 -1.25 -9.61
C ALA A 24 20.14 -0.12 -8.71
N PHE A 25 18.96 -0.29 -8.12
CA PHE A 25 18.27 0.75 -7.35
C PHE A 25 17.85 0.26 -5.97
N ASP A 26 17.87 1.15 -4.98
CA ASP A 26 17.18 0.97 -3.71
C ASP A 26 15.70 1.30 -3.88
N VAL A 27 14.83 0.40 -3.43
CA VAL A 27 13.37 0.59 -3.45
C VAL A 27 12.96 1.36 -2.20
N LEU A 28 12.65 2.63 -2.36
CA LEU A 28 12.21 3.49 -1.26
C LEU A 28 10.71 3.36 -0.97
N ALA A 29 9.91 3.04 -2.00
CA ALA A 29 8.48 2.77 -1.90
C ALA A 29 7.99 2.05 -3.18
N PRO A 30 6.89 1.27 -3.16
CA PRO A 30 5.93 1.14 -2.06
C PRO A 30 6.31 0.10 -1.01
N CYS A 31 6.92 -1.02 -1.41
CA CYS A 31 7.41 -2.06 -0.50
C CYS A 31 8.95 -2.09 -0.52
N THR A 32 9.57 -1.98 0.65
CA THR A 32 11.00 -1.68 0.83
C THR A 32 11.89 -2.91 1.00
N HIS A 33 11.32 -4.11 0.93
CA HIS A 33 12.01 -5.38 1.19
C HIS A 33 13.08 -5.79 0.17
N GLN A 34 13.33 -4.99 -0.88
CA GLN A 34 14.41 -5.20 -1.86
C GLN A 34 14.50 -6.64 -2.46
N ALA A 35 13.35 -7.29 -2.64
CA ALA A 35 13.25 -8.64 -3.20
C ALA A 35 12.11 -8.70 -4.24
N ALA A 36 11.97 -9.84 -4.92
CA ALA A 36 10.88 -10.08 -5.87
C ALA A 36 9.52 -9.75 -5.25
N CYS A 37 8.64 -9.10 -6.02
CA CYS A 37 7.34 -8.64 -5.56
C CYS A 37 6.42 -9.83 -5.31
N PRO A 38 5.88 -10.03 -4.08
CA PRO A 38 4.97 -11.15 -3.80
C PRO A 38 3.73 -11.19 -4.71
N LEU A 39 3.24 -10.03 -5.15
CA LEU A 39 2.05 -9.93 -6.02
C LEU A 39 2.30 -10.40 -7.47
N LEU A 40 3.56 -10.67 -7.83
CA LEU A 40 3.88 -11.25 -9.12
C LEU A 40 3.78 -12.79 -9.14
N ALA A 41 3.69 -13.43 -7.96
CA ALA A 41 3.52 -14.87 -7.86
C ALA A 41 2.18 -15.34 -8.49
N PRO A 42 2.13 -16.54 -9.10
CA PRO A 42 0.95 -17.02 -9.84
C PRO A 42 -0.34 -17.05 -9.02
N GLU A 43 -0.25 -17.42 -7.74
CA GLU A 43 -1.37 -17.48 -6.79
C GLU A 43 -2.02 -16.11 -6.55
N HIS A 44 -1.27 -15.03 -6.77
CA HIS A 44 -1.71 -13.65 -6.61
C HIS A 44 -2.09 -12.98 -7.94
N GLY A 45 -2.38 -13.76 -8.98
CA GLY A 45 -2.73 -13.22 -10.31
C GLY A 45 -3.92 -12.26 -10.33
N LYS A 46 -4.80 -12.31 -9.33
CA LYS A 46 -5.95 -11.39 -9.17
C LYS A 46 -5.66 -10.18 -8.30
N ASP A 47 -4.54 -10.17 -7.59
CA ASP A 47 -4.14 -9.10 -6.68
C ASP A 47 -3.25 -8.09 -7.40
N TRP A 48 -3.25 -6.83 -6.96
CA TRP A 48 -2.39 -5.81 -7.53
C TRP A 48 -2.04 -4.71 -6.54
N CYS A 49 -0.84 -4.16 -6.70
CA CYS A 49 -0.32 -3.10 -5.86
C CYS A 49 -1.03 -1.77 -6.15
N HIS A 50 -1.76 -1.22 -5.17
CA HIS A 50 -2.40 0.09 -5.30
C HIS A 50 -2.47 0.81 -3.95
N ALA A 51 -2.57 2.14 -4.00
CA ALA A 51 -2.87 3.05 -2.91
C ALA A 51 -4.09 3.90 -3.31
N PHE A 52 -4.70 4.60 -2.35
CA PHE A 52 -5.83 5.49 -2.63
C PHE A 52 -5.43 6.92 -2.36
N ALA A 53 -5.56 7.81 -3.34
CA ALA A 53 -5.31 9.22 -3.11
C ALA A 53 -6.41 9.76 -2.19
N ARG A 54 -6.04 10.65 -1.27
CA ARG A 54 -7.02 11.42 -0.51
C ARG A 54 -7.65 12.44 -1.46
N PRO A 55 -8.95 12.37 -1.74
CA PRO A 55 -9.59 13.34 -2.61
C PRO A 55 -9.53 14.75 -1.99
N PRO A 56 -9.32 15.79 -2.81
CA PRO A 56 -9.50 17.17 -2.38
C PRO A 56 -10.91 17.39 -1.81
N ARG A 57 -11.07 18.34 -0.88
CA ARG A 57 -12.38 18.63 -0.27
C ARG A 57 -13.40 19.12 -1.31
N GLU A 58 -12.91 19.85 -2.30
CA GLU A 58 -13.65 20.46 -3.40
C GLU A 58 -14.42 19.42 -4.22
N VAL A 59 -13.91 18.17 -4.29
CA VAL A 59 -14.61 17.04 -4.93
C VAL A 59 -15.99 16.80 -4.33
N PHE A 60 -16.19 17.12 -3.05
CA PHE A 60 -17.44 16.90 -2.33
C PHE A 60 -18.33 18.15 -2.26
N THR A 61 -17.80 19.33 -2.56
CA THR A 61 -18.52 20.60 -2.37
C THR A 61 -18.79 21.35 -3.67
N ASP A 62 -18.11 21.03 -4.77
CA ASP A 62 -18.27 21.69 -6.06
C ASP A 62 -18.98 20.79 -7.08
N SER A 63 -20.11 21.27 -7.61
CA SER A 63 -20.93 20.58 -8.62
C SER A 63 -20.20 20.32 -9.96
N SER A 64 -19.14 21.07 -10.26
CA SER A 64 -18.31 20.83 -11.45
C SER A 64 -17.57 19.49 -11.35
N TRP A 65 -17.01 19.17 -10.17
CA TRP A 65 -16.37 17.88 -9.90
C TRP A 65 -17.36 16.72 -9.92
N ALA A 66 -18.56 16.92 -9.37
CA ALA A 66 -19.62 15.91 -9.44
C ALA A 66 -20.00 15.59 -10.90
N ARG A 67 -20.19 16.61 -11.74
CA ARG A 67 -20.46 16.43 -13.18
C ARG A 67 -19.28 15.79 -13.88
N PHE A 68 -18.06 16.19 -13.59
CA PHE A 68 -16.85 15.61 -14.17
C PHE A 68 -16.74 14.11 -13.91
N GLY A 69 -16.93 13.69 -12.65
CA GLY A 69 -16.92 12.27 -12.28
C GLY A 69 -18.00 11.45 -13.01
N GLN A 70 -19.21 12.01 -13.16
CA GLN A 70 -20.30 11.36 -13.90
C GLN A 70 -19.98 11.21 -15.40
N HIS A 71 -19.44 12.25 -16.05
CA HIS A 71 -19.10 12.20 -17.48
C HIS A 71 -17.98 11.21 -17.79
N LEU A 72 -17.00 11.08 -16.88
CA LEU A 72 -15.87 10.17 -17.07
C LEU A 72 -16.10 8.77 -16.47
N GLY A 73 -17.20 8.56 -15.75
CA GLY A 73 -17.46 7.30 -15.04
C GLY A 73 -16.44 7.01 -13.93
N ILE A 74 -15.87 8.04 -13.30
CA ILE A 74 -14.85 7.92 -12.25
C ILE A 74 -15.45 8.27 -10.90
N ASP A 75 -15.33 7.36 -9.92
CA ASP A 75 -15.61 7.69 -8.52
C ASP A 75 -14.43 8.46 -7.91
N LEU A 76 -14.51 9.79 -7.95
CA LEU A 76 -13.49 10.67 -7.40
C LEU A 76 -13.29 10.54 -5.88
N ARG A 77 -14.17 9.83 -5.16
CA ARG A 77 -14.02 9.54 -3.72
C ARG A 77 -13.03 8.40 -3.47
N SER A 78 -12.68 7.65 -4.52
CA SER A 78 -11.78 6.51 -4.46
C SER A 78 -10.93 6.49 -5.72
N VAL A 79 -9.81 7.22 -5.67
CA VAL A 79 -8.87 7.34 -6.80
C VAL A 79 -7.68 6.41 -6.54
N PRO A 80 -7.69 5.16 -7.04
CA PRO A 80 -6.58 4.25 -6.88
C PRO A 80 -5.41 4.67 -7.77
N TYR A 81 -4.21 4.60 -7.24
CA TYR A 81 -2.97 4.83 -7.97
C TYR A 81 -1.93 3.76 -7.61
N ALA A 82 -0.99 3.53 -8.50
CA ALA A 82 0.22 2.76 -8.24
C ALA A 82 1.43 3.69 -8.39
N PHE A 83 2.48 3.41 -7.63
CA PHE A 83 3.67 4.24 -7.66
C PHE A 83 4.90 3.42 -7.33
N LEU A 84 6.05 3.93 -7.80
CA LEU A 84 7.35 3.34 -7.57
C LEU A 84 8.35 4.47 -7.31
N VAL A 85 9.05 4.39 -6.17
CA VAL A 85 10.10 5.32 -5.78
C VAL A 85 11.40 4.55 -5.65
N LEU A 86 12.34 4.87 -6.52
CA LEU A 86 13.65 4.25 -6.60
C LEU A 86 14.74 5.30 -6.44
N ARG A 87 15.87 4.89 -5.85
CA ARG A 87 17.11 5.65 -5.81
C ARG A 87 18.23 4.81 -6.43
N ARG A 88 19.08 5.39 -7.27
CA ARG A 88 20.28 4.68 -7.77
C ARG A 88 21.24 4.42 -6.62
N LYS A 89 21.79 3.21 -6.53
CA LYS A 89 22.68 2.80 -5.43
C LYS A 89 24.00 3.57 -5.37
N ASP A 90 24.43 4.17 -6.48
CA ASP A 90 25.66 4.97 -6.56
C ASP A 90 25.47 6.44 -6.12
N VAL A 91 24.23 6.85 -5.81
CA VAL A 91 23.94 8.19 -5.29
C VAL A 91 23.97 8.15 -3.76
N ALA A 92 25.00 8.76 -3.17
CA ALA A 92 25.09 8.94 -1.72
C ALA A 92 23.87 9.73 -1.20
N SER A 93 23.10 9.12 -0.29
CA SER A 93 21.91 9.70 0.32
C SER A 93 21.59 8.97 1.63
N ALA A 94 20.61 9.48 2.38
CA ALA A 94 20.16 8.93 3.65
C ALA A 94 19.86 7.42 3.58
N THR A 95 19.93 6.73 4.71
CA THR A 95 19.75 5.28 4.83
C THR A 95 18.48 4.80 4.11
N ALA A 96 18.59 3.71 3.34
CA ALA A 96 17.41 3.07 2.74
C ALA A 96 16.42 2.64 3.84
N PRO A 97 15.10 2.64 3.57
CA PRO A 97 14.13 2.14 4.53
C PRO A 97 14.43 0.68 4.90
N GLY A 98 14.10 0.27 6.12
CA GLY A 98 14.31 -1.10 6.56
C GLY A 98 13.61 -2.12 5.66
N ALA A 99 14.30 -3.21 5.35
CA ALA A 99 13.74 -4.32 4.57
C ALA A 99 12.67 -5.12 5.33
N ASP A 100 12.61 -4.97 6.65
CA ASP A 100 11.70 -5.65 7.58
C ASP A 100 10.41 -4.86 7.82
N LEU A 101 9.84 -4.30 6.74
CA LEU A 101 8.59 -3.54 6.78
C LEU A 101 7.55 -4.19 5.89
N ASP A 102 6.33 -4.23 6.41
CA ASP A 102 5.14 -4.66 5.71
C ASP A 102 4.31 -3.46 5.29
N ARG A 103 3.82 -3.51 4.06
CA ARG A 103 2.83 -2.58 3.56
C ARG A 103 1.45 -3.21 3.62
N PHE A 104 0.47 -2.51 4.19
CA PHE A 104 -0.93 -2.91 4.02
C PHE A 104 -1.41 -2.58 2.62
N LEU A 105 -1.88 -3.60 1.91
CA LEU A 105 -2.41 -3.49 0.57
C LEU A 105 -3.89 -3.13 0.61
N GLY A 106 -4.29 -2.19 -0.24
CA GLY A 106 -5.69 -1.78 -0.34
C GLY A 106 -6.24 -1.14 0.93
N ARG A 107 -7.53 -1.34 1.20
CA ARG A 107 -8.20 -0.87 2.42
C ARG A 107 -8.40 -2.02 3.39
N PRO A 108 -8.07 -1.85 4.69
CA PRO A 108 -8.43 -2.81 5.72
C PRO A 108 -9.94 -3.10 5.73
N ARG A 109 -10.31 -4.35 5.98
CA ARG A 109 -11.70 -4.72 6.25
C ARG A 109 -11.94 -4.61 7.76
N ILE A 110 -12.79 -3.66 8.14
CA ILE A 110 -13.09 -3.37 9.55
C ILE A 110 -14.33 -4.13 9.98
N GLU A 111 -14.21 -4.87 11.08
CA GLU A 111 -15.27 -5.64 11.70
C GLU A 111 -15.32 -5.35 13.20
N LYS A 112 -16.39 -5.76 13.90
CA LYS A 112 -16.53 -5.51 15.34
C LYS A 112 -15.34 -6.10 16.12
N GLY A 113 -14.49 -5.22 16.66
CA GLY A 113 -13.34 -5.57 17.48
C GLY A 113 -12.13 -6.12 16.72
N ARG A 114 -12.11 -6.09 15.38
CA ARG A 114 -10.95 -6.54 14.59
C ARG A 114 -10.86 -5.88 13.21
N ALA A 115 -9.64 -5.72 12.72
CA ALA A 115 -9.34 -5.34 11.34
C ALA A 115 -8.66 -6.52 10.62
N LEU A 116 -9.08 -6.82 9.39
CA LEU A 116 -8.43 -7.77 8.49
C LEU A 116 -7.62 -6.97 7.46
N VAL A 117 -6.35 -7.34 7.29
CA VAL A 117 -5.41 -6.64 6.41
C VAL A 117 -4.62 -7.63 5.57
N ASP A 118 -4.33 -7.25 4.33
CA ASP A 118 -3.38 -7.97 3.49
C ASP A 118 -2.03 -7.26 3.59
N ALA A 119 -1.07 -7.89 4.28
CA ALA A 119 0.25 -7.35 4.55
C ALA A 119 1.27 -7.91 3.55
N CYS A 120 1.82 -7.04 2.72
CA CYS A 120 2.83 -7.37 1.72
C CYS A 120 4.21 -6.96 2.20
N GLY A 121 5.13 -7.91 2.29
CA GLY A 121 6.49 -7.68 2.74
C GLY A 121 7.45 -8.79 2.29
N LYS A 122 8.60 -8.88 2.93
CA LYS A 122 9.61 -9.91 2.64
C LYS A 122 9.08 -11.35 2.80
N ASP A 123 8.09 -11.54 3.67
CA ASP A 123 7.50 -12.85 3.98
C ASP A 123 6.31 -13.19 3.05
N GLY A 124 6.14 -12.44 1.95
CA GLY A 124 5.03 -12.62 1.01
C GLY A 124 3.83 -11.71 1.27
N LEU A 125 2.71 -12.01 0.60
CA LEU A 125 1.40 -11.40 0.88
C LEU A 125 0.66 -12.26 1.92
N ARG A 126 0.39 -11.68 3.09
CA ARG A 126 -0.18 -12.41 4.22
C ARG A 126 -1.51 -11.79 4.63
N ALA A 127 -2.55 -12.60 4.70
CA ALA A 127 -3.82 -12.21 5.30
C ALA A 127 -3.68 -12.25 6.83
N LEU A 128 -3.69 -11.09 7.47
CA LEU A 128 -3.49 -10.93 8.90
C LEU A 128 -4.70 -10.29 9.58
N ARG A 129 -4.87 -10.55 10.88
CA ARG A 129 -5.89 -9.89 11.71
C ARG A 129 -5.25 -9.07 12.83
N LEU A 130 -5.73 -7.85 13.03
CA LEU A 130 -5.46 -7.06 14.22
C LEU A 130 -6.71 -7.05 15.09
N LEU A 131 -6.62 -7.42 16.37
CA LEU A 131 -7.74 -7.19 17.29
C LEU A 131 -7.62 -5.81 17.91
N GLU A 132 -8.75 -5.12 18.09
CA GLU A 132 -8.79 -3.78 18.70
C GLU A 132 -8.16 -3.77 20.10
N ARG A 133 -8.33 -4.85 20.87
CA ARG A 133 -7.75 -5.00 22.21
C ARG A 133 -6.23 -5.14 22.23
N ASP A 134 -5.60 -5.51 21.11
CA ASP A 134 -4.15 -5.69 21.03
C ASP A 134 -3.46 -4.36 20.72
N ASP A 135 -4.02 -3.58 19.80
CA ASP A 135 -3.52 -2.25 19.44
C ASP A 135 -4.67 -1.35 18.96
N ARG A 136 -5.31 -0.69 19.93
CA ARG A 136 -6.46 0.20 19.69
C ARG A 136 -6.09 1.40 18.81
N ALA A 137 -4.88 1.92 18.95
CA ALA A 137 -4.41 3.08 18.20
C ALA A 137 -4.24 2.75 16.72
N THR A 138 -3.66 1.59 16.40
CA THR A 138 -3.56 1.13 15.02
C THR A 138 -4.93 0.74 14.47
N TYR A 139 -5.78 0.07 15.24
CA TYR A 139 -7.15 -0.26 14.82
C TYR A 139 -7.94 0.99 14.39
N ALA A 140 -7.94 2.04 15.22
CA ALA A 140 -8.62 3.30 14.89
C ALA A 140 -8.07 3.94 13.61
N ARG A 141 -6.75 3.90 13.40
CA ARG A 141 -6.10 4.42 12.19
C ARG A 141 -6.47 3.63 10.93
N LEU A 142 -6.57 2.30 11.05
CA LEU A 142 -6.97 1.43 9.94
C LEU A 142 -8.44 1.61 9.57
N ALA A 143 -9.28 2.05 10.51
CA ALA A 143 -10.68 2.38 10.23
C ALA A 143 -10.84 3.66 9.40
N GLU A 144 -9.90 4.60 9.52
CA GLU A 144 -9.89 5.87 8.78
C GLU A 144 -8.54 6.10 8.09
N PRO A 145 -8.19 5.31 7.06
CA PRO A 145 -6.91 5.43 6.40
C PRO A 145 -6.88 6.74 5.60
N ALA A 146 -5.93 7.62 5.93
CA ALA A 146 -5.79 8.97 5.37
C ALA A 146 -5.30 9.02 3.89
N GLY A 147 -5.50 7.94 3.10
CA GLY A 147 -4.91 7.77 1.77
C GLY A 147 -3.42 7.40 1.80
N GLU A 148 -2.93 6.96 2.96
CA GLU A 148 -1.52 6.72 3.21
C GLU A 148 -1.11 5.31 2.78
N SER A 149 0.04 5.20 2.10
CA SER A 149 0.73 3.93 1.93
C SER A 149 1.48 3.62 3.22
N LEU A 150 0.87 2.84 4.10
CA LEU A 150 1.37 2.65 5.46
C LEU A 150 2.36 1.48 5.52
N LEU A 151 3.63 1.80 5.75
CA LEU A 151 4.67 0.82 6.10
C LEU A 151 4.66 0.59 7.62
N TYR A 152 4.78 -0.67 8.02
CA TYR A 152 4.74 -1.09 9.41
C TYR A 152 5.85 -2.09 9.71
N ALA A 153 6.48 -1.93 10.87
CA ALA A 153 7.13 -3.03 11.55
C ALA A 153 6.05 -3.81 12.34
N LEU A 154 5.79 -5.05 11.92
CA LEU A 154 4.76 -5.89 12.51
C LEU A 154 5.36 -6.95 13.45
N GLN A 155 4.70 -7.19 14.58
CA GLN A 155 4.87 -8.42 15.35
C GLN A 155 3.66 -9.31 15.11
N VAL A 156 3.88 -10.47 14.51
CA VAL A 156 2.82 -11.39 14.09
C VAL A 156 2.97 -12.73 14.80
N GLU A 157 1.87 -13.24 15.34
CA GLU A 157 1.81 -14.56 15.97
C GLU A 157 0.55 -15.28 15.47
N ASN A 158 0.71 -16.44 14.82
CA ASN A 158 -0.42 -17.27 14.33
C ASN A 158 -1.45 -16.47 13.49
N GLY A 159 -0.94 -15.65 12.55
CA GLY A 159 -1.74 -14.78 11.68
C GLY A 159 -2.39 -13.58 12.37
N ARG A 160 -2.05 -13.32 13.64
CA ARG A 160 -2.56 -12.20 14.43
C ARG A 160 -1.45 -11.16 14.67
N ILE A 161 -1.74 -9.91 14.34
CA ILE A 161 -0.89 -8.77 14.64
C ILE A 161 -1.01 -8.48 16.13
N ARG A 162 0.12 -8.56 16.85
CA ARG A 162 0.25 -8.24 18.28
C ARG A 162 0.63 -6.79 18.51
N SER A 163 1.43 -6.23 17.61
CA SER A 163 1.74 -4.80 17.57
C SER A 163 2.08 -4.39 16.14
N ALA A 164 1.80 -3.13 15.80
CA ALA A 164 2.09 -2.56 14.49
C ALA A 164 2.67 -1.15 14.63
N ARG A 165 3.98 -1.02 14.51
CA ARG A 165 4.65 0.28 14.56
C ARG A 165 4.78 0.85 13.16
N ARG A 166 4.06 1.95 12.90
CA ARG A 166 4.17 2.68 11.62
C ARG A 166 5.56 3.30 11.49
N THR A 167 6.15 3.18 10.30
CA THR A 167 7.31 3.97 9.88
C THR A 167 6.84 5.11 8.98
N THR A 168 7.47 6.27 9.09
CA THR A 168 7.14 7.50 8.35
C THR A 168 7.04 7.26 6.85
#